data_AF-A0A9D4VL49-F1
#
_entry.id   AF-A0A9D4VL49-F1
#
_cell.length_a   1.000
_cell.length_b   1.000
_cell.length_c   1.000
_cell.angle_alpha   90.00
_cell.angle_beta   90.00
_cell.angle_gamma   90.00
#
_symmetry.space_group_name_H-M   'P 1'
#
loop_
_entity.id
_entity.type
_entity.pdbx_description
1 polymer ?
#
loop_
_entity_poly.entity_id
_entity_poly.type
_entity_poly.pdbx_seq_one_letter_code
_entity_poly.pdbx_strand_id
1 'polypeptide(L)'
;MLQTFAKLIRTATLSKSKPLLHHYKTLTTATTTTSKDEYFAAIQHVANIVRRDFYLERTLNKLRITITPELVFRVLRACSSSPIESLRFFNWAQSHHHHPTYTPTSVEFEEIVTILANSNNYQTMWSIIHQMTHHHHLSLSPSAVSSLIESYGRHRHIDQSVQLFNKCKIFNCPQNLQLYNSLLFALCESKLFHAAYSLIRRMLRKGINPDKRTYGLLVNAC
;
A
#
# COMPACT_ATOMS: atom_id res chain seq x y z
N MET A 1 -1.75 -14.22 -28.07
CA MET A 1 -1.72 -13.05 -27.17
C MET A 1 -1.67 -13.44 -25.68
N LEU A 2 -2.50 -14.37 -25.18
CA LEU A 2 -2.53 -14.75 -23.75
C LEU A 2 -1.38 -15.67 -23.28
N GLN A 3 -0.81 -16.51 -24.15
CA GLN A 3 0.28 -17.43 -23.77
C GLN A 3 1.66 -16.74 -23.63
N THR A 4 1.86 -15.60 -24.28
CA THR A 4 3.12 -14.84 -24.24
C THR A 4 3.30 -14.11 -22.91
N PHE A 5 2.20 -13.61 -22.32
CA PHE A 5 2.20 -12.91 -21.02
C PHE A 5 2.58 -13.80 -19.83
N ALA A 6 2.07 -15.04 -19.78
CA ALA A 6 2.41 -15.99 -18.71
C ALA A 6 3.90 -16.41 -18.73
N LYS A 7 4.53 -16.39 -19.92
CA LYS A 7 5.95 -16.71 -20.09
C LYS A 7 6.84 -15.58 -19.55
N LEU A 8 6.40 -14.32 -19.71
CA LEU A 8 7.16 -13.14 -19.30
C LEU A 8 7.32 -13.01 -17.77
N ILE A 9 6.26 -13.32 -17.02
CA ILE A 9 6.28 -13.28 -15.55
C ILE A 9 7.22 -14.37 -14.99
N ARG A 10 7.22 -15.56 -15.61
CA ARG A 10 8.16 -16.65 -15.25
C ARG A 10 9.62 -16.31 -15.57
N THR A 11 9.89 -15.61 -16.66
CA THR A 11 11.28 -15.24 -17.02
C THR A 11 11.85 -14.14 -16.12
N ALA A 12 11.02 -13.24 -15.61
CA ALA A 12 11.46 -12.19 -14.68
C ALA A 12 11.93 -12.78 -13.32
N THR A 13 11.34 -13.89 -12.88
CA THR A 13 11.73 -14.57 -11.63
C THR A 13 12.99 -15.43 -11.74
N LEU A 14 13.44 -15.76 -12.95
CA LEU A 14 14.56 -16.69 -13.20
C LEU A 14 15.89 -16.00 -13.55
N SER A 15 15.95 -14.67 -13.60
CA SER A 15 17.12 -13.90 -14.09
C SER A 15 18.25 -13.68 -13.05
N LYS A 16 18.51 -14.65 -12.16
CA LYS A 16 19.72 -14.68 -11.32
C LYS A 16 20.50 -15.98 -11.48
N SER A 17 20.92 -16.29 -12.71
CA SER A 17 22.07 -17.17 -12.99
C SER A 17 22.39 -17.19 -14.50
N LYS A 18 23.56 -16.67 -14.89
CA LYS A 18 24.18 -16.74 -16.24
C LYS A 18 25.45 -17.61 -16.13
N PRO A 19 25.99 -18.23 -17.22
CA PRO A 19 26.52 -17.57 -18.44
C PRO A 19 26.10 -18.23 -19.80
N LEU A 20 25.91 -17.45 -20.89
CA LEU A 20 26.73 -17.33 -22.14
C LEU A 20 27.04 -18.69 -22.83
N LEU A 21 26.69 -19.01 -24.09
CA LEU A 21 26.98 -18.33 -25.37
C LEU A 21 26.28 -19.10 -26.54
N HIS A 22 26.21 -18.49 -27.73
CA HIS A 22 25.81 -19.04 -29.04
C HIS A 22 24.33 -19.06 -29.45
N HIS A 23 23.77 -17.88 -29.73
CA HIS A 23 23.29 -17.51 -31.08
C HIS A 23 22.67 -16.11 -31.05
N TYR A 24 23.53 -15.10 -31.13
CA TYR A 24 23.16 -13.79 -31.64
C TYR A 24 23.30 -13.83 -33.15
N LYS A 25 22.19 -13.79 -33.87
CA LYS A 25 22.12 -13.14 -35.19
C LYS A 25 20.68 -12.66 -35.36
N THR A 26 20.57 -11.36 -35.60
CA THR A 26 19.37 -10.55 -35.93
C THR A 26 18.32 -10.32 -34.84
N LEU A 27 18.65 -9.42 -33.90
CA LEU A 27 17.79 -8.30 -33.47
C LEU A 27 18.63 -7.36 -32.61
N THR A 28 19.30 -6.44 -33.29
CA THR A 28 20.14 -5.40 -32.71
C THR A 28 19.29 -4.33 -32.03
N THR A 29 19.70 -4.01 -30.79
CA THR A 29 19.47 -2.76 -30.03
C THR A 29 18.05 -2.42 -29.57
N ALA A 30 17.56 -3.08 -28.51
CA ALA A 30 16.65 -2.51 -27.48
C ALA A 30 16.38 -3.52 -26.34
N THR A 31 17.32 -3.76 -25.41
CA THR A 31 17.16 -4.87 -24.43
C THR A 31 17.37 -4.51 -22.96
N THR A 32 17.07 -3.27 -22.55
CA THR A 32 16.93 -2.95 -21.10
C THR A 32 15.65 -2.18 -20.76
N THR A 33 15.05 -1.48 -21.73
CA THR A 33 13.79 -0.72 -21.56
C THR A 33 12.55 -1.60 -21.77
N THR A 34 12.57 -2.45 -22.81
CA THR A 34 11.46 -3.33 -23.22
C THR A 34 10.95 -4.24 -22.10
N SER A 35 11.83 -4.86 -21.32
CA SER A 35 11.43 -5.78 -20.23
C SER A 35 10.70 -5.07 -19.08
N LYS A 36 11.08 -3.82 -18.77
CA LYS A 36 10.39 -3.04 -17.73
C LYS A 36 9.03 -2.59 -18.23
N ASP A 37 8.96 -2.10 -19.46
CA ASP A 37 7.73 -1.61 -20.07
C ASP A 37 6.68 -2.72 -20.20
N GLU A 38 7.11 -3.94 -20.57
CA GLU A 38 6.22 -5.12 -20.61
C GLU A 38 5.73 -5.53 -19.22
N TYR A 39 6.58 -5.45 -18.19
CA TYR A 39 6.17 -5.72 -16.80
C TYR A 39 5.15 -4.69 -16.30
N PHE A 40 5.36 -3.40 -16.58
CA PHE A 40 4.39 -2.35 -16.25
C PHE A 40 3.09 -2.51 -17.03
N ALA A 41 3.15 -2.87 -18.31
CA ALA A 41 1.98 -3.16 -19.13
C ALA A 41 1.19 -4.36 -18.57
N ALA A 42 1.87 -5.40 -18.08
CA ALA A 42 1.24 -6.54 -17.42
C ALA A 42 0.50 -6.13 -16.14
N ILE A 43 1.13 -5.31 -15.28
CA ILE A 43 0.48 -4.78 -14.06
C ILE A 43 -0.76 -3.98 -14.42
N GLN A 44 -0.66 -3.07 -15.40
CA GLN A 44 -1.80 -2.25 -15.82
C GLN A 44 -2.91 -3.08 -16.45
N HIS A 45 -2.57 -4.12 -17.21
CA HIS A 45 -3.55 -5.05 -17.76
C HIS A 45 -4.30 -5.78 -16.63
N VAL A 46 -3.60 -6.32 -15.64
CA VAL A 46 -4.22 -6.96 -14.48
C VAL A 46 -5.06 -5.96 -13.69
N ALA A 47 -4.55 -4.76 -13.43
CA ALA A 47 -5.28 -3.70 -12.74
C ALA A 47 -6.55 -3.27 -13.50
N ASN A 48 -6.52 -3.24 -14.83
CA ASN A 48 -7.69 -2.97 -15.66
C ASN A 48 -8.75 -4.07 -15.52
N ILE A 49 -8.34 -5.35 -15.46
CA ILE A 49 -9.25 -6.46 -15.20
C ILE A 49 -9.87 -6.31 -13.82
N VAL A 50 -9.05 -6.06 -12.79
CA VAL A 50 -9.52 -5.84 -11.40
C VAL A 50 -10.57 -4.74 -11.35
N ARG A 51 -10.37 -3.62 -12.05
CA ARG A 51 -11.29 -2.47 -12.01
C ARG A 51 -12.57 -2.65 -12.81
N ARG A 52 -12.59 -3.48 -13.86
CA ARG A 52 -13.69 -3.49 -14.86
C ARG A 52 -14.42 -4.83 -14.98
N ASP A 53 -13.79 -5.93 -14.58
CA ASP A 53 -14.36 -7.27 -14.79
C ASP A 53 -15.23 -7.68 -13.60
N PHE A 54 -16.50 -7.97 -13.88
CA PHE A 54 -17.44 -8.47 -12.88
C PHE A 54 -17.05 -9.86 -12.36
N TYR A 55 -16.53 -10.73 -13.25
CA TYR A 55 -16.11 -12.10 -12.96
C TYR A 55 -14.60 -12.22 -12.74
N LEU A 56 -14.02 -11.24 -12.05
CA LEU A 56 -12.60 -11.10 -11.75
C LEU A 56 -11.87 -12.43 -11.49
N GLU A 57 -12.34 -13.20 -10.51
CA GLU A 57 -11.70 -14.44 -10.06
C GLU A 57 -11.58 -15.47 -11.19
N ARG A 58 -12.63 -15.62 -12.00
CA ARG A 58 -12.65 -16.55 -13.15
C ARG A 58 -11.65 -16.10 -14.22
N THR A 59 -11.59 -14.80 -14.50
CA THR A 59 -10.67 -14.25 -15.51
C THR A 59 -9.22 -14.38 -15.05
N LEU A 60 -8.92 -14.06 -13.80
CA LEU A 60 -7.56 -14.21 -13.25
C LEU A 60 -7.10 -15.68 -13.20
N ASN A 61 -7.99 -16.60 -12.83
CA ASN A 61 -7.70 -18.04 -12.82
C ASN A 61 -7.34 -18.56 -14.22
N LYS A 62 -8.00 -18.06 -15.28
CA LYS A 62 -7.68 -18.41 -16.68
C LYS A 62 -6.29 -17.92 -17.11
N LEU A 63 -5.81 -16.82 -16.54
CA LEU A 63 -4.52 -16.22 -16.88
C LEU A 63 -3.32 -16.97 -16.28
N ARG A 64 -3.54 -17.90 -15.32
CA ARG A 64 -2.49 -18.71 -14.66
C ARG A 64 -1.28 -17.87 -14.21
N ILE A 65 -1.57 -16.73 -13.61
CA ILE A 65 -0.56 -15.78 -13.13
C ILE A 65 0.14 -16.37 -11.91
N THR A 66 1.45 -16.21 -11.82
CA THR A 66 2.20 -16.51 -10.60
C THR A 66 2.04 -15.36 -9.62
N ILE A 67 1.33 -15.59 -8.52
CA ILE A 67 1.13 -14.57 -7.48
C ILE A 67 2.41 -14.42 -6.67
N THR A 68 2.91 -13.19 -6.58
CA THR A 68 4.00 -12.80 -5.70
C THR A 68 3.57 -11.57 -4.89
N PRO A 69 4.14 -11.37 -3.68
CA PRO A 69 3.83 -10.20 -2.87
C PRO A 69 4.01 -8.86 -3.60
N GLU A 70 5.08 -8.76 -4.38
CA GLU A 70 5.38 -7.57 -5.20
C GLU A 70 4.31 -7.31 -6.26
N LEU A 71 3.81 -8.36 -6.93
CA LEU A 71 2.77 -8.21 -7.94
C LEU A 71 1.48 -7.71 -7.31
N VAL A 72 1.06 -8.30 -6.18
CA VAL A 72 -0.17 -7.92 -5.48
C VAL A 72 -0.07 -6.48 -5.03
N PHE A 73 1.03 -6.09 -4.37
CA PHE A 73 1.27 -4.70 -3.96
C PHE A 73 1.14 -3.72 -5.13
N ARG A 74 1.79 -4.00 -6.27
CA ARG A 74 1.74 -3.09 -7.43
C ARG A 74 0.36 -3.01 -8.07
N VAL A 75 -0.36 -4.12 -8.14
CA VAL A 75 -1.74 -4.12 -8.67
C VAL A 75 -2.67 -3.35 -7.73
N LEU A 76 -2.58 -3.58 -6.42
CA LEU A 76 -3.35 -2.81 -5.41
C LEU A 76 -3.08 -1.32 -5.54
N ARG A 77 -1.81 -0.93 -5.63
CA ARG A 77 -1.43 0.48 -5.81
C ARG A 77 -1.99 1.09 -7.09
N ALA A 78 -2.00 0.33 -8.19
CA ALA A 78 -2.61 0.72 -9.46
C ALA A 78 -4.16 0.74 -9.43
N CYS A 79 -4.76 0.14 -8.41
CA CYS A 79 -6.20 0.08 -8.16
C CYS A 79 -6.63 0.94 -6.96
N SER A 80 -5.76 1.83 -6.46
CA SER A 80 -6.02 2.66 -5.28
C SER A 80 -7.27 3.56 -5.36
N SER A 81 -7.81 3.82 -6.55
CA SER A 81 -9.08 4.53 -6.75
C SER A 81 -10.33 3.65 -6.56
N SER A 82 -10.16 2.33 -6.44
CA SER A 82 -11.22 1.32 -6.47
C SER A 82 -11.06 0.36 -5.28
N PRO A 83 -11.55 0.76 -4.08
CA PRO A 83 -11.27 0.05 -2.83
C PRO A 83 -11.93 -1.34 -2.74
N ILE A 84 -13.16 -1.49 -3.25
CA ILE A 84 -13.92 -2.74 -3.17
C ILE A 84 -13.28 -3.79 -4.09
N GLU A 85 -12.92 -3.39 -5.29
CA GLU A 85 -12.25 -4.22 -6.30
C GLU A 85 -10.86 -4.63 -5.83
N SER A 86 -10.12 -3.68 -5.23
CA SER A 86 -8.81 -3.96 -4.62
C SER A 86 -8.92 -4.99 -3.52
N LEU A 87 -9.94 -4.90 -2.66
CA LEU A 87 -10.20 -5.89 -1.61
C LEU A 87 -10.57 -7.26 -2.18
N ARG A 88 -11.44 -7.31 -3.20
CA ARG A 88 -11.78 -8.57 -3.88
C ARG A 88 -10.54 -9.23 -4.49
N PHE A 89 -9.69 -8.46 -5.15
CA PHE A 89 -8.43 -8.94 -5.69
C PHE A 89 -7.50 -9.46 -4.59
N PHE A 90 -7.38 -8.74 -3.47
CA PHE A 90 -6.57 -9.16 -2.33
C PHE A 90 -7.05 -10.49 -1.73
N ASN A 91 -8.35 -10.63 -1.50
CA ASN A 91 -8.95 -11.87 -0.99
C ASN A 91 -8.76 -13.04 -1.97
N TRP A 92 -8.89 -12.78 -3.28
CA TRP A 92 -8.59 -13.78 -4.31
C TRP A 92 -7.12 -14.22 -4.26
N ALA A 93 -6.18 -13.28 -4.11
CA ALA A 93 -4.75 -13.58 -4.01
C ALA A 93 -4.42 -14.43 -2.77
N GLN A 94 -5.17 -14.23 -1.67
CA GLN A 94 -5.06 -15.01 -0.44
C GLN A 94 -5.71 -16.40 -0.50
N SER A 95 -6.49 -16.73 -1.53
CA SER A 95 -7.18 -18.02 -1.62
C SER A 95 -6.18 -19.19 -1.73
N HIS A 96 -5.89 -19.84 -0.60
CA HIS A 96 -4.97 -20.98 -0.49
C HIS A 96 -5.31 -22.17 -1.42
N HIS A 97 -6.57 -22.33 -1.83
CA HIS A 97 -6.98 -23.36 -2.79
C HIS A 97 -6.31 -23.20 -4.16
N HIS A 98 -6.03 -21.96 -4.57
CA HIS A 98 -5.47 -21.63 -5.88
C HIS A 98 -3.96 -21.36 -5.82
N HIS A 99 -3.46 -20.87 -4.67
CA HIS A 99 -2.07 -20.40 -4.52
C HIS A 99 -1.44 -20.86 -3.19
N PRO A 100 -0.99 -22.14 -3.10
CA PRO A 100 -0.44 -22.69 -1.86
C PRO A 100 0.93 -22.11 -1.46
N THR A 101 1.66 -21.50 -2.41
CA THR A 101 3.00 -20.92 -2.18
C THR A 101 2.97 -19.43 -1.82
N TYR A 102 1.79 -18.82 -1.75
CA TYR A 102 1.67 -17.40 -1.46
C TYR A 102 1.68 -17.15 0.05
N THR A 103 2.70 -16.42 0.50
CA THR A 103 2.83 -15.95 1.89
C THR A 103 2.69 -14.44 1.91
N PRO A 104 1.56 -13.89 2.38
CA PRO A 104 1.35 -12.45 2.38
C PRO A 104 2.32 -11.77 3.34
N THR A 105 2.80 -10.59 2.94
CA THR A 105 3.74 -9.77 3.72
C THR A 105 3.04 -8.51 4.25
N SER A 106 3.68 -7.79 5.18
CA SER A 106 3.12 -6.54 5.71
C SER A 106 2.87 -5.48 4.62
N VAL A 107 3.65 -5.50 3.52
CA VAL A 107 3.58 -4.49 2.45
C VAL A 107 2.21 -4.50 1.74
N GLU A 108 1.68 -5.67 1.42
CA GLU A 108 0.41 -5.78 0.70
C GLU A 108 -0.78 -5.44 1.60
N PHE A 109 -0.71 -5.88 2.86
CA PHE A 109 -1.69 -5.53 3.88
C PHE A 109 -1.71 -4.02 4.15
N GLU A 110 -0.54 -3.40 4.28
CA GLU A 110 -0.45 -1.95 4.47
C GLU A 110 -1.02 -1.19 3.26
N GLU A 111 -0.76 -1.65 2.03
CA GLU A 111 -1.32 -1.02 0.84
C GLU A 111 -2.86 -1.11 0.83
N ILE A 112 -3.46 -2.29 1.02
CA ILE A 112 -4.92 -2.40 1.05
C ILE A 112 -5.54 -1.60 2.21
N VAL A 113 -4.89 -1.57 3.37
CA VAL A 113 -5.31 -0.77 4.52
C VAL A 113 -5.29 0.73 4.19
N THR A 114 -4.24 1.23 3.53
CA THR A 114 -4.18 2.64 3.12
C THR A 114 -5.24 2.98 2.06
N ILE A 115 -5.51 2.08 1.11
CA ILE A 115 -6.57 2.25 0.11
C ILE A 115 -7.94 2.37 0.81
N LEU A 116 -8.27 1.43 1.71
CA LEU A 116 -9.54 1.43 2.44
C LEU A 116 -9.68 2.68 3.32
N ALA A 117 -8.59 3.10 3.98
CA ALA A 117 -8.57 4.32 4.76
C ALA A 117 -8.85 5.54 3.89
N ASN A 118 -8.19 5.65 2.74
CA ASN A 118 -8.37 6.79 1.82
C ASN A 118 -9.78 6.87 1.26
N SER A 119 -10.50 5.75 1.18
CA SER A 119 -11.89 5.68 0.74
C SER A 119 -12.92 5.74 1.88
N ASN A 120 -12.52 6.12 3.10
CA ASN A 120 -13.40 6.21 4.27
C ASN A 120 -14.06 4.88 4.68
N ASN A 121 -13.54 3.73 4.23
CA ASN A 121 -14.09 2.40 4.55
C ASN A 121 -13.42 1.83 5.80
N TYR A 122 -13.55 2.54 6.92
CA TYR A 122 -12.83 2.22 8.15
C TYR A 122 -13.25 0.90 8.80
N GLN A 123 -14.51 0.49 8.63
CA GLN A 123 -15.00 -0.78 9.16
C GLN A 123 -14.22 -1.96 8.57
N THR A 124 -14.12 -2.01 7.25
CA THR A 124 -13.39 -3.06 6.54
C THR A 124 -11.88 -2.91 6.72
N MET A 125 -11.38 -1.68 6.81
CA MET A 125 -9.98 -1.42 7.13
C MET A 125 -9.58 -2.06 8.47
N TRP A 126 -10.37 -1.87 9.52
CA TRP A 126 -10.08 -2.45 10.83
C TRP A 126 -10.22 -3.97 10.84
N SER A 127 -11.16 -4.55 10.08
CA SER A 127 -11.24 -6.02 9.97
C SER A 127 -9.98 -6.61 9.33
N ILE A 128 -9.43 -5.95 8.30
CA ILE A 128 -8.16 -6.36 7.68
C ILE A 128 -6.97 -6.18 8.63
N ILE A 129 -6.91 -5.08 9.39
CA ILE A 129 -5.87 -4.89 10.42
C ILE A 129 -5.94 -6.01 11.46
N HIS A 130 -7.14 -6.36 11.94
CA HIS A 130 -7.33 -7.48 12.87
C HIS A 130 -6.92 -8.82 12.25
N GLN A 131 -7.24 -9.05 10.98
CA GLN A 131 -6.82 -10.26 10.29
C GLN A 131 -5.28 -10.35 10.22
N MET A 132 -4.63 -9.25 9.86
CA MET A 132 -3.19 -9.14 9.76
C MET A 132 -2.50 -9.40 11.11
N THR A 133 -3.02 -8.86 12.21
CA THR A 133 -2.41 -9.00 13.54
C THR A 133 -2.67 -10.36 14.18
N HIS A 134 -3.88 -10.92 14.05
CA HIS A 134 -4.26 -12.17 14.71
C HIS A 134 -3.87 -13.42 13.94
N HIS A 135 -4.04 -13.42 12.60
CA HIS A 135 -3.77 -14.61 11.80
C HIS A 135 -2.34 -14.66 11.26
N HIS A 136 -1.75 -13.51 10.92
CA HIS A 136 -0.41 -13.45 10.33
C HIS A 136 0.67 -12.94 11.29
N HIS A 137 0.29 -12.49 12.49
CA HIS A 137 1.20 -11.91 13.49
C HIS A 137 2.06 -10.76 12.95
N LEU A 138 1.52 -10.01 11.99
CA LEU A 138 2.18 -8.85 11.38
C LEU A 138 1.71 -7.55 12.06
N SER A 139 2.58 -6.55 12.09
CA SER A 139 2.31 -5.22 12.66
C SER A 139 2.37 -4.13 11.59
N LEU A 140 1.55 -3.09 11.73
CA LEU A 140 1.61 -1.90 10.87
C LEU A 140 2.93 -1.16 11.07
N SER A 141 3.54 -0.72 9.96
CA SER A 141 4.67 0.19 9.98
C SER A 141 4.29 1.59 10.51
N PRO A 142 5.24 2.37 11.07
CA PRO A 142 4.98 3.75 11.45
C PRO A 142 4.47 4.62 10.29
N SER A 143 4.89 4.30 9.06
CA SER A 143 4.43 5.00 7.86
C SER A 143 2.97 4.69 7.57
N ALA A 144 2.54 3.43 7.66
CA ALA A 144 1.14 3.06 7.49
C ALA A 144 0.26 3.74 8.54
N VAL A 145 0.67 3.71 9.81
CA VAL A 145 -0.08 4.40 10.89
C VAL A 145 -0.18 5.91 10.65
N SER A 146 0.91 6.54 10.19
CA SER A 146 0.94 7.95 9.78
C SER A 146 -0.08 8.24 8.67
N SER A 147 -0.11 7.42 7.61
CA SER A 147 -1.09 7.55 6.53
C SER A 147 -2.54 7.35 7.01
N LEU A 148 -2.78 6.44 7.96
CA LEU A 148 -4.09 6.24 8.56
C LEU A 148 -4.57 7.48 9.34
N ILE A 149 -3.69 8.07 10.17
CA ILE A 149 -4.00 9.31 10.90
C ILE A 149 -4.32 10.44 9.92
N GLU A 150 -3.55 10.59 8.85
CA GLU A 150 -3.80 11.60 7.82
C GLU A 150 -5.09 11.36 7.04
N SER A 151 -5.45 10.09 6.79
CA SER A 151 -6.75 9.75 6.21
C SER A 151 -7.89 10.18 7.13
N TYR A 152 -7.85 9.83 8.42
CA TYR A 152 -8.87 10.27 9.37
C TYR A 152 -8.97 11.80 9.42
N GLY A 153 -7.82 12.49 9.38
CA GLY A 153 -7.76 13.95 9.28
C GLY A 153 -8.49 14.52 8.07
N ARG A 154 -8.23 13.98 6.87
CA ARG A 154 -8.91 14.39 5.62
C ARG A 154 -10.43 14.21 5.68
N HIS A 155 -10.89 13.17 6.35
CA HIS A 155 -12.31 12.89 6.54
C HIS A 155 -12.90 13.56 7.81
N ARG A 156 -12.17 14.49 8.45
CA ARG A 156 -12.57 15.23 9.66
C ARG A 156 -12.91 14.36 10.87
N HIS A 157 -12.35 13.15 10.93
CA HIS A 157 -12.46 12.21 12.03
C HIS A 157 -11.33 12.43 13.04
N ILE A 158 -11.37 13.57 13.73
CA ILE A 158 -10.28 13.98 14.62
C ILE A 158 -10.14 13.06 15.84
N ASP A 159 -11.25 12.61 16.42
CA ASP A 159 -11.23 11.76 17.62
C ASP A 159 -10.52 10.43 17.33
N GLN A 160 -10.81 9.83 16.18
CA GLN A 160 -10.15 8.62 15.69
C GLN A 160 -8.65 8.87 15.43
N SER A 161 -8.30 10.03 14.86
CA SER A 161 -6.91 10.44 14.64
C SER A 161 -6.12 10.51 15.95
N VAL A 162 -6.68 11.18 16.96
CA VAL A 162 -6.07 11.33 18.29
C VAL A 162 -5.99 9.99 19.01
N GLN A 163 -7.04 9.17 18.93
CA GLN A 163 -7.08 7.84 19.53
C GLN A 163 -6.00 6.94 18.93
N LEU A 164 -5.88 6.90 17.60
CA LEU A 164 -4.86 6.11 16.91
C LEU A 164 -3.45 6.59 17.29
N PHE A 165 -3.19 7.89 17.28
CA PHE A 165 -1.91 8.47 17.70
C PHE A 165 -1.50 8.07 19.13
N ASN A 166 -2.46 8.06 20.07
CA ASN A 166 -2.20 7.67 21.45
C ASN A 166 -1.98 6.14 21.58
N LYS A 167 -2.66 5.35 20.76
CA LYS A 167 -2.52 3.89 20.70
C LYS A 167 -1.31 3.40 19.89
N CYS A 168 -0.56 4.26 19.19
CA CYS A 168 0.61 3.85 18.40
C CYS A 168 1.61 2.97 19.18
N LYS A 169 1.81 3.25 20.47
CA LYS A 169 2.70 2.47 21.33
C LYS A 169 2.28 0.99 21.45
N ILE A 170 0.98 0.71 21.36
CA ILE A 170 0.41 -0.65 21.41
C ILE A 170 0.82 -1.44 20.15
N PHE A 171 0.98 -0.75 19.02
CA PHE A 171 1.45 -1.34 17.76
C PHE A 171 2.98 -1.40 17.67
N ASN A 172 3.71 -1.30 18.79
CA ASN A 172 5.17 -1.17 18.82
C ASN A 172 5.72 -0.02 17.96
N CYS A 173 4.89 0.98 17.66
CA CYS A 173 5.25 2.15 16.87
C CYS A 173 5.46 3.36 17.79
N PRO A 174 6.71 3.74 18.11
CA PRO A 174 6.96 4.92 18.93
C PRO A 174 6.47 6.19 18.22
N GLN A 175 5.92 7.13 18.98
CA GLN A 175 5.51 8.43 18.47
C GLN A 175 6.74 9.22 18.00
N ASN A 176 7.01 9.15 16.70
CA ASN A 176 8.11 9.85 16.03
C ASN A 176 7.61 11.16 15.37
N LEU A 177 8.53 11.96 14.85
CA LEU A 177 8.22 13.23 14.17
C LEU A 177 7.15 13.06 13.08
N GLN A 178 7.23 11.98 12.30
CA GLN A 178 6.26 11.69 11.25
C GLN A 178 4.82 11.56 11.79
N LEU A 179 4.61 10.78 12.87
CA LEU A 179 3.29 10.62 13.48
C LEU A 179 2.77 11.92 14.10
N TYR A 180 3.66 12.75 14.67
CA TYR A 180 3.28 14.08 15.15
C TYR A 180 2.82 14.97 14.01
N ASN A 181 3.53 14.97 12.89
CA ASN A 181 3.15 15.74 11.70
C ASN A 181 1.81 15.26 11.13
N SER A 182 1.55 13.96 11.12
CA SER A 182 0.25 13.40 10.69
C SER A 182 -0.91 13.83 11.60
N LEU A 183 -0.72 13.81 12.93
CA LEU A 183 -1.74 14.30 13.85
C LEU A 183 -1.92 15.82 13.74
N LEU A 184 -0.83 16.56 13.54
CA LEU A 184 -0.88 18.00 13.32
C LEU A 184 -1.69 18.34 12.06
N PHE A 185 -1.45 17.62 10.97
CA PHE A 185 -2.24 17.72 9.75
C PHE A 185 -3.74 17.49 10.04
N ALA A 186 -4.10 16.41 10.76
CA ALA A 186 -5.50 16.14 11.10
C ALA A 186 -6.16 17.24 11.94
N LEU A 187 -5.42 17.85 12.87
CA LEU A 187 -5.89 18.99 13.67
C LEU A 187 -6.10 20.24 12.79
N CYS A 188 -5.18 20.50 11.87
CA CYS A 188 -5.27 21.59 10.89
C CYS A 188 -6.48 21.43 9.95
N GLU A 189 -6.70 20.25 9.38
CA GLU A 189 -7.88 19.94 8.55
C GLU A 189 -9.20 20.20 9.29
N SER A 190 -9.19 19.97 10.60
CA SER A 190 -10.33 20.19 11.49
C SER A 190 -10.42 21.62 12.06
N LYS A 191 -9.53 22.54 11.64
CA LYS A 191 -9.44 23.94 12.13
C LYS A 191 -9.22 24.07 13.64
N LEU A 192 -8.61 23.08 14.27
CA LEU A 192 -8.35 23.04 15.72
C LEU A 192 -6.97 23.63 16.07
N PHE A 193 -6.77 24.90 15.74
CA PHE A 193 -5.46 25.56 15.83
C PHE A 193 -4.87 25.61 17.24
N HIS A 194 -5.70 25.80 18.27
CA HIS A 194 -5.24 25.78 19.66
C HIS A 194 -4.66 24.42 20.07
N ALA A 195 -5.29 23.33 19.62
CA ALA A 195 -4.80 21.97 19.85
C ALA A 195 -3.53 21.69 19.02
N ALA A 196 -3.47 22.18 17.77
CA ALA A 196 -2.27 22.11 16.93
C ALA A 196 -1.06 22.79 17.57
N TYR A 197 -1.23 24.00 18.11
CA TYR A 197 -0.17 24.72 18.84
C TYR A 197 0.26 23.97 20.10
N SER A 198 -0.71 23.42 20.85
CA SER A 198 -0.45 22.60 22.03
C SER A 198 0.35 21.33 21.69
N LEU A 199 0.07 20.74 20.52
CA LEU A 199 0.79 19.57 20.02
C LEU A 199 2.26 19.89 19.72
N ILE A 200 2.55 21.04 19.10
CA ILE A 200 3.94 21.48 18.84
C ILE A 200 4.70 21.71 20.14
N ARG A 201 4.08 22.38 21.12
CA ARG A 201 4.69 22.54 22.46
C ARG A 201 4.96 21.19 23.12
N ARG A 202 4.13 20.17 22.86
CA ARG A 202 4.36 18.80 23.34
C ARG A 202 5.52 18.12 22.61
N MET A 203 5.69 18.34 21.31
CA MET A 203 6.84 17.82 20.54
C MET A 203 8.16 18.35 21.12
N LEU A 204 8.26 19.68 21.29
CA LEU A 204 9.45 20.34 21.80
C LEU A 204 9.82 19.85 23.22
N ARG A 205 8.84 19.71 24.11
CA ARG A 205 9.06 19.17 25.47
C ARG A 205 9.57 17.73 25.48
N LYS A 206 9.28 16.95 24.44
CA LYS A 206 9.77 15.57 24.29
C LYS A 206 11.11 15.49 23.54
N GLY A 207 11.72 16.63 23.21
CA GLY A 207 12.95 16.69 22.42
C GLY A 207 12.75 16.35 20.94
N ILE A 208 11.51 16.40 20.44
CA ILE A 208 11.21 16.18 19.02
C ILE A 208 11.15 17.55 18.35
N ASN A 209 12.15 17.85 17.52
CA ASN A 209 12.25 19.13 16.85
C ASN A 209 11.29 19.18 15.63
N PRO A 210 10.40 20.19 15.56
CA PRO A 210 9.63 20.49 14.36
C PRO A 210 10.53 20.69 13.14
N ASP A 211 10.11 20.15 12.00
CA ASP A 211 10.79 20.27 10.71
C ASP A 211 10.07 21.23 9.77
N LYS A 212 10.63 21.40 8.56
CA LYS A 212 10.03 22.20 7.48
C LYS A 212 8.58 21.78 7.20
N ARG A 213 8.28 20.47 7.24
CA ARG A 213 6.92 19.97 7.03
C ARG A 213 5.97 20.44 8.15
N THR A 214 6.41 20.39 9.40
CA THR A 214 5.63 20.83 10.57
C THR A 214 5.15 22.27 10.41
N TYR A 215 6.07 23.18 10.06
CA TYR A 215 5.72 24.59 9.86
C TYR A 215 4.89 24.80 8.59
N GLY A 216 5.17 24.07 7.51
CA GLY A 216 4.35 24.10 6.30
C GLY A 216 2.89 23.72 6.55
N LEU A 217 2.63 22.74 7.43
CA LEU A 217 1.28 22.34 7.83
C LEU A 217 0.51 23.44 8.56
N LEU A 218 1.18 24.26 9.37
CA LEU A 218 0.55 25.39 10.06
C LEU A 218 0.24 26.53 9.09
N VAL A 219 1.20 26.88 8.24
CA VAL A 219 1.05 27.98 7.28
C VAL A 219 -0.06 27.68 6.28
N ASN A 220 -0.16 26.43 5.80
CA ASN A 220 -1.20 26.05 4.85
C ASN A 220 -2.61 25.95 5.46
N ALA A 221 -2.70 25.88 6.79
CA ALA A 221 -3.98 25.70 7.49
C ALA A 221 -4.63 27.03 7.90
N CYS A 222 -3.84 28.11 7.97
CA CYS A 222 -4.29 29.48 8.19
C CYS A 222 -4.77 30.11 6.87
#